data_AF-A0A418WPK3-F1
#
_entry.id   AF-A0A418WPK3-F1
#
_cell.length_a   1.000
_cell.length_b   1.000
_cell.length_c   1.000
_cell.angle_alpha   90.00
_cell.angle_beta   90.00
_cell.angle_gamma   90.00
#
_symmetry.space_group_name_H-M   'P 1'
#
loop_
_entity.id
_entity.type
_entity.pdbx_description
1 polymer ?
#
loop_
_entity_poly.entity_id
_entity_poly.type
_entity_poly.pdbx_seq_one_letter_code
_entity_poly.pdbx_strand_id
1 'polypeptide(L)'
;MPIDPALAPLLQMLADVPHMKPPFDPAAFRLADQQPAPFVRAEVAEVRDLTIGSMAARLYHPRPGEILPLLVFMHGGGWVFGTLDTHDPLCRALASATEVAVLSLDYPLSPEHRYPVALDTLRAALDTIVAEAGSLGIDPARLAVGGDSAGGNLAAALCLSIRDQGGPAIAHQLLLYPVLDSDFARSSWVENASGYMLSSEMMQWFWAQYLDSPADAPALAAPLRAESLAGLPAATVITAGFDPLRDEGLAYAERLKAAGVPVVAEHFPGMIHGFASMLGMLPQADVAVGTAARGLRAAFEIDQIPYPPATAIC
;
A
#
# COMPACT_ATOMS: atom_id res chain seq x y z
N MET A 1 -4.60 8.25 -22.63
CA MET A 1 -4.81 9.55 -21.94
C MET A 1 -3.42 10.14 -21.70
N PRO A 2 -3.19 11.46 -21.85
CA PRO A 2 -1.91 12.05 -21.49
C PRO A 2 -1.70 12.00 -19.96
N ILE A 3 -0.45 12.13 -19.53
CA ILE A 3 -0.11 12.32 -18.13
C ILE A 3 -0.70 13.63 -17.63
N ASP A 4 -1.11 13.67 -16.36
CA ASP A 4 -1.63 14.90 -15.77
C ASP A 4 -0.56 16.00 -15.73
N PRO A 5 -0.83 17.19 -16.29
CA PRO A 5 0.14 18.27 -16.36
C PRO A 5 0.61 18.77 -14.97
N ALA A 6 -0.17 18.56 -13.90
CA ALA A 6 0.22 18.91 -12.53
C ALA A 6 1.46 18.12 -12.05
N LEU A 7 1.76 16.98 -12.67
CA LEU A 7 2.93 16.16 -12.36
C LEU A 7 4.23 16.69 -12.99
N ALA A 8 4.16 17.56 -14.00
CA ALA A 8 5.34 17.98 -14.76
C ALA A 8 6.44 18.63 -13.88
N PRO A 9 6.14 19.55 -12.94
CA PRO A 9 7.17 20.12 -12.06
C PRO A 9 7.84 19.07 -11.17
N LEU A 10 7.05 18.12 -10.64
CA LEU A 10 7.56 17.04 -9.80
C LEU A 10 8.49 16.12 -10.61
N LEU A 11 8.06 15.70 -11.80
CA LEU A 11 8.86 14.83 -12.66
C LEU A 11 10.16 15.49 -13.10
N GLN A 12 10.14 16.79 -13.39
CA GLN A 12 11.35 17.55 -13.71
C GLN A 12 12.32 17.61 -12.53
N MET A 13 11.80 17.81 -11.30
CA MET A 13 12.62 17.80 -10.09
C MET A 13 13.24 16.40 -9.85
N LEU A 14 12.43 15.34 -9.96
CA LEU A 14 12.88 13.96 -9.73
C LEU A 14 13.90 13.49 -10.76
N ALA A 15 13.84 14.01 -11.99
CA ALA A 15 14.83 13.72 -13.01
C ALA A 15 16.26 14.11 -12.61
N ASP A 16 16.44 15.01 -11.64
CA ASP A 16 17.75 15.44 -11.15
C ASP A 16 18.16 14.78 -9.83
N VAL A 17 17.30 13.93 -9.24
CA VAL A 17 17.58 13.25 -7.96
C VAL A 17 18.56 12.08 -8.18
N PRO A 18 19.76 12.11 -7.59
CA PRO A 18 20.80 11.11 -7.90
C PRO A 18 20.43 9.67 -7.53
N HIS A 19 19.81 9.45 -6.38
CA HIS A 19 19.46 8.09 -5.90
C HIS A 19 18.31 7.45 -6.69
N MET A 20 17.61 8.20 -7.54
CA MET A 20 16.60 7.69 -8.47
C MET A 20 17.22 7.17 -9.78
N LYS A 21 18.55 7.14 -9.89
CA LYS A 21 19.31 6.65 -11.05
C LYS A 21 20.33 5.59 -10.61
N PRO A 22 20.69 4.64 -11.49
CA PRO A 22 21.72 3.66 -11.20
C PRO A 22 23.12 4.33 -11.06
N PRO A 23 24.02 3.77 -10.23
CA PRO A 23 23.80 2.62 -9.36
C PRO A 23 22.93 2.97 -8.14
N PHE A 24 21.96 2.10 -7.83
CA PHE A 24 21.06 2.26 -6.70
C PHE A 24 21.72 1.76 -5.39
N ASP A 25 21.41 2.42 -4.28
CA ASP A 25 21.98 2.15 -2.95
C ASP A 25 20.89 2.28 -1.88
N PRO A 26 20.65 1.26 -1.03
CA PRO A 26 19.66 1.35 0.04
C PRO A 26 19.89 2.54 0.99
N ALA A 27 21.16 2.84 1.30
CA ALA A 27 21.48 3.92 2.22
C ALA A 27 21.07 5.30 1.65
N ALA A 28 21.21 5.49 0.33
CA ALA A 28 20.82 6.72 -0.33
C ALA A 28 19.30 6.94 -0.33
N PHE A 29 18.50 5.89 -0.56
CA PHE A 29 17.04 5.97 -0.42
C PHE A 29 16.61 6.28 1.02
N ARG A 30 17.16 5.56 2.00
CA ARG A 30 16.81 5.75 3.41
C ARG A 30 17.26 7.10 3.98
N LEU A 31 18.31 7.71 3.42
CA LEU A 31 18.69 9.09 3.76
C LEU A 31 17.63 10.10 3.28
N ALA A 32 16.99 9.83 2.14
CA ALA A 32 15.91 10.68 1.63
C ALA A 32 14.66 10.59 2.50
N ASP A 33 14.37 9.44 3.13
CA ASP A 33 13.25 9.25 4.07
C ASP A 33 13.33 10.18 5.30
N GLN A 34 14.53 10.66 5.64
CA GLN A 34 14.73 11.59 6.77
C GLN A 34 14.31 13.02 6.43
N GLN A 35 14.03 13.31 5.16
CA GLN A 35 13.56 14.62 4.72
C GLN A 35 12.04 14.70 4.87
N PRO A 36 11.50 15.78 5.45
CA PRO A 36 10.07 15.93 5.59
C PRO A 36 9.40 16.02 4.21
N ALA A 37 8.46 15.10 3.95
CA ALA A 37 7.63 15.19 2.75
C ALA A 37 6.65 16.38 2.88
N PRO A 38 6.50 17.23 1.84
CA PRO A 38 5.67 18.43 1.89
C PRO A 38 4.17 18.15 1.68
N PHE A 39 3.70 16.94 2.01
CA PHE A 39 2.32 16.53 1.79
C PHE A 39 1.42 16.95 2.95
N VAL A 40 0.18 17.29 2.62
CA VAL A 40 -0.82 17.71 3.61
C VAL A 40 -1.13 16.56 4.55
N ARG A 41 -1.11 16.86 5.85
CA ARG A 41 -1.47 15.92 6.91
C ARG A 41 -2.90 16.22 7.35
N ALA A 42 -3.79 15.25 7.19
CA ALA A 42 -5.13 15.34 7.77
C ALA A 42 -5.04 15.32 9.30
N GLU A 43 -5.94 16.06 9.96
CA GLU A 43 -6.08 15.98 11.40
C GLU A 43 -6.66 14.61 11.81
N VAL A 44 -6.08 14.01 12.84
CA VAL A 44 -6.55 12.78 13.47
C VAL A 44 -6.55 13.03 14.97
N ALA A 45 -7.64 12.67 15.65
CA ALA A 45 -7.84 13.00 17.06
C ALA A 45 -6.74 12.48 17.98
N GLU A 46 -6.18 11.30 17.68
CA GLU A 46 -5.04 10.75 18.40
C GLU A 46 -4.06 10.07 17.45
N VAL A 47 -2.76 10.33 17.64
CA VAL A 47 -1.68 9.60 16.99
C VAL A 47 -0.68 9.15 18.05
N ARG A 48 -0.38 7.85 18.11
CA ARG A 48 0.49 7.24 19.12
C ARG A 48 1.54 6.36 18.49
N ASP A 49 2.80 6.59 18.85
CA ASP A 49 3.90 5.66 18.57
C ASP A 49 3.93 4.57 19.64
N LEU A 50 4.04 3.32 19.19
CA LEU A 50 4.01 2.13 20.04
C LEU A 50 4.86 1.02 19.44
N THR A 51 4.91 -0.12 20.12
CA THR A 51 5.62 -1.31 19.65
C THR A 51 4.64 -2.47 19.55
N ILE A 52 4.58 -3.13 18.38
CA ILE A 52 3.84 -4.37 18.16
C ILE A 52 4.85 -5.49 17.98
N GLY A 53 4.92 -6.40 18.95
CA GLY A 53 5.95 -7.43 18.98
C GLY A 53 7.34 -6.78 19.04
N SER A 54 8.11 -6.88 17.97
CA SER A 54 9.43 -6.23 17.83
C SER A 54 9.45 -5.03 16.87
N MET A 55 8.32 -4.66 16.28
CA MET A 55 8.24 -3.59 15.30
C MET A 55 7.80 -2.28 15.95
N ALA A 56 8.42 -1.17 15.55
CA ALA A 56 7.83 0.14 15.75
C ALA A 56 6.51 0.22 14.97
N ALA A 57 5.53 0.90 15.53
CA ALA A 57 4.24 1.10 14.91
C ALA A 57 3.68 2.47 15.28
N ARG A 58 2.81 3.00 14.43
CA ARG A 58 2.07 4.23 14.70
C ARG A 58 0.58 3.98 14.52
N LEU A 59 -0.18 4.21 15.59
CA LEU A 59 -1.63 4.14 15.60
C LEU A 59 -2.22 5.52 15.35
N TYR A 60 -3.16 5.59 14.41
CA TYR A 60 -3.97 6.76 14.08
C TYR A 60 -5.41 6.44 14.46
N HIS A 61 -5.90 7.06 15.53
CA HIS A 61 -7.22 6.78 16.09
C HIS A 61 -8.13 8.01 15.93
N PRO A 62 -9.13 7.97 15.01
CA PRO A 62 -9.95 9.15 14.72
C PRO A 62 -10.96 9.48 15.82
N ARG A 63 -11.33 8.52 16.69
CA ARG A 63 -12.33 8.68 17.77
C ARG A 63 -11.89 8.01 19.08
N PRO A 64 -10.83 8.51 19.76
CA PRO A 64 -10.29 7.87 20.96
C PRO A 64 -11.38 7.67 22.03
N GLY A 65 -11.40 6.49 22.65
CA GLY A 65 -12.44 6.07 23.61
C GLY A 65 -13.56 5.21 23.01
N GLU A 66 -13.67 5.15 21.68
CA GLU A 66 -14.50 4.17 20.96
C GLU A 66 -13.67 2.94 20.57
N ILE A 67 -14.35 1.79 20.34
CA ILE A 67 -13.73 0.59 19.78
C ILE A 67 -14.00 0.57 18.27
N LEU A 68 -12.97 0.72 17.46
CA LEU A 68 -13.08 0.87 15.99
C LEU A 68 -12.57 -0.36 15.22
N PRO A 69 -13.06 -0.61 13.99
CA PRO A 69 -12.34 -1.45 13.04
C PRO A 69 -10.91 -0.97 12.82
N LEU A 70 -10.04 -1.87 12.39
CA LEU A 70 -8.62 -1.59 12.18
C LEU A 70 -8.19 -1.89 10.74
N LEU A 71 -7.52 -0.91 10.12
CA LEU A 71 -6.64 -1.13 8.98
C LEU A 71 -5.20 -1.28 9.47
N VAL A 72 -4.60 -2.45 9.30
CA VAL A 72 -3.15 -2.65 9.43
C VAL A 72 -2.50 -2.23 8.13
N PHE A 73 -1.63 -1.21 8.17
CA PHE A 73 -1.04 -0.60 6.99
C PHE A 73 0.45 -0.93 6.88
N MET A 74 0.87 -1.39 5.71
CA MET A 74 2.27 -1.61 5.34
C MET A 74 2.66 -0.57 4.30
N HIS A 75 3.71 0.20 4.59
CA HIS A 75 4.17 1.25 3.70
C HIS A 75 4.86 0.70 2.44
N GLY A 76 4.80 1.46 1.35
CA GLY A 76 5.59 1.23 0.14
C GLY A 76 7.08 1.54 0.34
N GLY A 77 7.86 1.36 -0.73
CA GLY A 77 9.32 1.61 -0.72
C GLY A 77 10.16 0.43 -1.21
N GLY A 78 9.62 -0.39 -2.12
CA GLY A 78 10.35 -1.49 -2.76
C GLY A 78 10.96 -2.49 -1.78
N TRP A 79 10.33 -2.68 -0.61
CA TRP A 79 10.83 -3.46 0.53
C TRP A 79 12.18 -2.99 1.11
N VAL A 80 12.75 -1.89 0.62
CA VAL A 80 14.12 -1.45 0.92
C VAL A 80 14.15 -0.16 1.73
N PHE A 81 13.20 0.72 1.52
CA PHE A 81 13.09 2.03 2.19
C PHE A 81 11.63 2.32 2.56
N GLY A 82 11.37 3.51 3.09
CA GLY A 82 10.10 3.89 3.68
C GLY A 82 10.11 3.67 5.19
N THR A 83 9.32 4.49 5.86
CA THR A 83 9.19 4.53 7.33
C THR A 83 7.77 4.97 7.71
N LEU A 84 7.45 4.88 9.00
CA LEU A 84 6.22 5.47 9.57
C LEU A 84 6.04 6.95 9.19
N ASP A 85 7.12 7.73 9.13
CA ASP A 85 7.06 9.17 8.86
C ASP A 85 6.80 9.47 7.37
N THR A 86 7.38 8.69 6.46
CA THR A 86 7.16 8.86 5.02
C THR A 86 5.70 8.64 4.62
N HIS A 87 4.97 7.80 5.36
CA HIS A 87 3.57 7.45 5.08
C HIS A 87 2.58 8.04 6.10
N ASP A 88 3.04 8.88 7.04
CA ASP A 88 2.19 9.57 8.02
C ASP A 88 1.05 10.38 7.36
N PRO A 89 1.29 11.17 6.29
CA PRO A 89 0.20 11.89 5.60
C PRO A 89 -0.89 10.95 5.07
N LEU A 90 -0.51 9.84 4.42
CA LEU A 90 -1.45 8.89 3.84
C LEU A 90 -2.24 8.14 4.92
N CYS A 91 -1.57 7.68 5.97
CA CYS A 91 -2.22 6.99 7.09
C CYS A 91 -3.23 7.90 7.81
N ARG A 92 -2.90 9.18 8.00
CA ARG A 92 -3.82 10.19 8.54
C ARG A 92 -5.03 10.39 7.64
N ALA A 93 -4.82 10.54 6.33
CA ALA A 93 -5.90 10.72 5.37
C ALA A 93 -6.83 9.50 5.32
N LEU A 94 -6.27 8.28 5.37
CA LEU A 94 -7.05 7.06 5.45
C LEU A 94 -7.85 6.99 6.76
N ALA A 95 -7.23 7.22 7.92
CA ALA A 95 -7.92 7.20 9.21
C ALA A 95 -9.06 8.23 9.27
N SER A 96 -8.80 9.44 8.78
CA SER A 96 -9.78 10.53 8.74
C SER A 96 -10.94 10.23 7.78
N ALA A 97 -10.66 9.79 6.56
CA ALA A 97 -11.69 9.55 5.54
C ALA A 97 -12.53 8.29 5.79
N THR A 98 -11.93 7.27 6.43
CA THR A 98 -12.62 6.00 6.74
C THR A 98 -13.39 6.06 8.06
N GLU A 99 -12.93 6.88 9.01
CA GLU A 99 -13.28 6.85 10.43
C GLU A 99 -12.98 5.50 11.12
N VAL A 100 -12.00 4.75 10.59
CA VAL A 100 -11.43 3.55 11.21
C VAL A 100 -10.06 3.84 11.82
N ALA A 101 -9.64 3.02 12.78
CA ALA A 101 -8.27 3.08 13.26
C ALA A 101 -7.32 2.59 12.16
N VAL A 102 -6.14 3.22 12.04
CA VAL A 102 -5.06 2.77 11.15
C VAL A 102 -3.84 2.48 12.01
N LEU A 103 -3.23 1.31 11.86
CA LEU A 103 -1.98 0.94 12.53
C LEU A 103 -0.92 0.68 11.47
N SER A 104 -0.01 1.64 11.29
CA SER A 104 1.12 1.51 10.37
C SER A 104 2.25 0.75 11.04
N LEU A 105 2.82 -0.25 10.36
CA LEU A 105 3.90 -1.10 10.88
C LEU A 105 5.23 -0.80 10.17
N ASP A 106 6.30 -0.65 10.96
CA ASP A 106 7.68 -0.46 10.49
C ASP A 106 8.35 -1.83 10.32
N TYR A 107 8.05 -2.51 9.21
CA TYR A 107 8.45 -3.90 8.98
C TYR A 107 9.94 -4.04 8.58
N PRO A 108 10.57 -5.21 8.80
CA PRO A 108 11.97 -5.42 8.43
C PRO A 108 12.25 -5.22 6.94
N LEU A 109 13.26 -4.42 6.60
CA LEU A 109 13.60 -4.06 5.22
C LEU A 109 14.71 -4.93 4.64
N SER A 110 14.65 -5.12 3.33
CA SER A 110 15.71 -5.70 2.50
C SER A 110 16.80 -4.66 2.18
N PRO A 111 18.03 -5.09 1.89
CA PRO A 111 18.50 -6.48 1.78
C PRO A 111 18.89 -7.13 3.11
N GLU A 112 18.85 -6.42 4.25
CA GLU A 112 19.20 -6.97 5.57
C GLU A 112 18.25 -8.11 5.98
N HIS A 113 16.99 -7.96 5.63
CA HIS A 113 15.92 -8.91 5.89
C HIS A 113 15.17 -9.25 4.60
N ARG A 114 15.78 -10.11 3.77
CA ARG A 114 15.20 -10.61 2.51
C ARG A 114 13.92 -11.43 2.77
N TYR A 115 13.12 -11.66 1.73
CA TYR A 115 11.97 -12.56 1.81
C TYR A 115 12.34 -13.92 2.44
N PRO A 116 11.51 -14.51 3.32
CA PRO A 116 10.16 -14.08 3.72
C PRO A 116 10.10 -13.24 5.01
N VAL A 117 11.21 -12.70 5.52
CA VAL A 117 11.30 -12.15 6.89
C VAL A 117 10.22 -11.10 7.21
N ALA A 118 9.99 -10.14 6.31
CA ALA A 118 8.96 -9.13 6.49
C ALA A 118 7.55 -9.74 6.62
N LEU A 119 7.21 -10.69 5.75
CA LEU A 119 5.90 -11.35 5.73
C LEU A 119 5.67 -12.19 7.00
N ASP A 120 6.67 -12.96 7.42
CA ASP A 120 6.59 -13.77 8.65
C ASP A 120 6.43 -12.88 9.89
N THR A 121 7.12 -11.74 9.91
CA THR A 121 7.03 -10.76 11.00
C THR A 121 5.63 -10.12 11.05
N LEU A 122 5.06 -9.75 9.90
CA LEU A 122 3.71 -9.21 9.80
C LEU A 122 2.64 -10.23 10.22
N ARG A 123 2.83 -11.50 9.88
CA ARG A 123 1.91 -12.58 10.28
C ARG A 123 1.88 -12.72 11.81
N ALA A 124 3.05 -12.73 12.47
CA ALA A 124 3.14 -12.75 13.92
C ALA A 124 2.59 -11.47 14.58
N ALA A 125 2.71 -10.32 13.90
CA ALA A 125 2.16 -9.07 14.38
C ALA A 125 0.63 -9.06 14.41
N LEU A 126 -0.05 -9.70 13.45
CA LEU A 126 -1.52 -9.81 13.49
C LEU A 126 -2.03 -10.52 14.75
N ASP A 127 -1.37 -11.60 15.16
CA ASP A 127 -1.72 -12.30 16.41
C ASP A 127 -1.53 -11.39 17.63
N THR A 128 -0.44 -10.61 17.64
CA THR A 128 -0.16 -9.63 18.71
C THR A 128 -1.21 -8.52 18.75
N ILE A 129 -1.58 -7.97 17.59
CA ILE A 129 -2.59 -6.92 17.44
C ILE A 129 -3.95 -7.39 17.98
N VAL A 130 -4.36 -8.63 17.66
CA VAL A 130 -5.60 -9.21 18.18
C VAL A 130 -5.53 -9.38 19.71
N ALA A 131 -4.40 -9.84 20.24
CA ALA A 131 -4.23 -10.02 21.68
C ALA A 131 -4.25 -8.68 22.45
N GLU A 132 -3.77 -7.61 21.83
CA GLU A 132 -3.68 -6.27 22.41
C GLU A 132 -4.86 -5.36 22.03
N ALA A 133 -5.90 -5.88 21.38
CA ALA A 133 -6.98 -5.07 20.81
C ALA A 133 -7.62 -4.07 21.80
N GLY A 134 -7.76 -4.47 23.07
CA GLY A 134 -8.31 -3.62 24.13
C GLY A 134 -7.43 -2.40 24.47
N SER A 135 -6.10 -2.51 24.43
CA SER A 135 -5.20 -1.37 24.68
C SER A 135 -5.07 -0.44 23.47
N LEU A 136 -5.31 -0.99 22.27
CA LEU A 136 -5.31 -0.27 21.01
C LEU A 136 -6.64 0.46 20.73
N GLY A 137 -7.72 0.09 21.41
CA GLY A 137 -9.06 0.65 21.14
C GLY A 137 -9.67 0.11 19.83
N ILE A 138 -9.33 -1.13 19.47
CA ILE A 138 -9.74 -1.72 18.19
C ILE A 138 -10.59 -2.98 18.38
N ASP A 139 -11.41 -3.28 17.39
CA ASP A 139 -12.21 -4.50 17.33
C ASP A 139 -11.43 -5.61 16.60
N PRO A 140 -11.02 -6.68 17.30
CA PRO A 140 -10.21 -7.74 16.71
C PRO A 140 -10.99 -8.59 15.70
N ALA A 141 -12.31 -8.48 15.64
CA ALA A 141 -13.14 -9.18 14.64
C ALA A 141 -13.31 -8.38 13.34
N ARG A 142 -12.89 -7.10 13.31
CA ARG A 142 -13.02 -6.21 12.16
C ARG A 142 -11.65 -5.68 11.75
N LEU A 143 -10.86 -6.57 11.16
CA LEU A 143 -9.52 -6.28 10.64
C LEU A 143 -9.50 -6.19 9.12
N ALA A 144 -8.78 -5.21 8.59
CA ALA A 144 -8.37 -5.12 7.21
C ALA A 144 -6.85 -4.98 7.16
N VAL A 145 -6.25 -5.39 6.04
CA VAL A 145 -4.84 -5.13 5.76
C VAL A 145 -4.75 -4.27 4.52
N GLY A 146 -3.70 -3.46 4.42
CA GLY A 146 -3.50 -2.66 3.24
C GLY A 146 -2.12 -2.08 3.14
N GLY A 147 -1.85 -1.49 2.00
CA GLY A 147 -0.57 -0.87 1.73
C GLY A 147 -0.50 -0.36 0.31
N ASP A 148 0.58 0.36 0.05
CA ASP A 148 0.88 0.88 -1.27
C ASP A 148 2.15 0.27 -1.84
N SER A 149 2.22 0.08 -3.15
CA SER A 149 3.41 -0.47 -3.82
C SER A 149 3.86 -1.82 -3.21
N ALA A 150 5.09 -1.90 -2.69
CA ALA A 150 5.61 -3.06 -1.94
C ALA A 150 4.83 -3.36 -0.63
N GLY A 151 4.22 -2.37 0.00
CA GLY A 151 3.29 -2.58 1.11
C GLY A 151 1.98 -3.22 0.65
N GLY A 152 1.50 -2.85 -0.55
CA GLY A 152 0.37 -3.52 -1.21
C GLY A 152 0.69 -4.98 -1.57
N ASN A 153 1.94 -5.26 -1.97
CA ASN A 153 2.42 -6.64 -2.13
C ASN A 153 2.30 -7.43 -0.82
N LEU A 154 2.83 -6.89 0.28
CA LEU A 154 2.79 -7.54 1.59
C LEU A 154 1.35 -7.75 2.08
N ALA A 155 0.42 -6.81 1.80
CA ALA A 155 -1.00 -6.96 2.11
C ALA A 155 -1.63 -8.15 1.37
N ALA A 156 -1.43 -8.24 0.06
CA ALA A 156 -1.94 -9.35 -0.75
C ALA A 156 -1.31 -10.70 -0.34
N ALA A 157 0.00 -10.72 -0.10
CA ALA A 157 0.72 -11.90 0.38
C ALA A 157 0.24 -12.37 1.75
N LEU A 158 -0.03 -11.44 2.66
CA LEU A 158 -0.56 -11.75 3.98
C LEU A 158 -1.96 -12.36 3.89
N CYS A 159 -2.84 -11.83 3.02
CA CYS A 159 -4.14 -12.45 2.77
C CYS A 159 -4.03 -13.88 2.23
N LEU A 160 -3.12 -14.14 1.28
CA LEU A 160 -2.84 -15.50 0.79
C LEU A 160 -2.36 -16.41 1.93
N SER A 161 -1.38 -15.93 2.72
CA SER A 161 -0.82 -16.69 3.83
C SER A 161 -1.87 -17.04 4.88
N ILE A 162 -2.74 -16.10 5.26
CA ILE A 162 -3.78 -16.33 6.28
C ILE A 162 -4.86 -17.28 5.76
N ARG A 163 -5.25 -17.17 4.49
CA ARG A 163 -6.19 -18.12 3.88
C ARG A 163 -5.63 -19.54 3.89
N ASP A 164 -4.35 -19.71 3.55
CA ASP A 164 -3.75 -21.03 3.34
C ASP A 164 -3.28 -21.69 4.65
N GLN A 165 -2.87 -20.88 5.65
CA GLN A 165 -2.23 -21.36 6.87
C GLN A 165 -3.01 -21.04 8.14
N GLY A 166 -4.09 -20.26 8.04
CA GLY A 166 -4.88 -19.77 9.16
C GLY A 166 -4.25 -18.54 9.85
N GLY A 167 -5.05 -17.92 10.72
CA GLY A 167 -4.72 -16.73 11.49
C GLY A 167 -5.95 -15.83 11.67
N PRO A 168 -5.78 -14.59 12.17
CA PRO A 168 -6.87 -13.65 12.32
C PRO A 168 -7.62 -13.40 11.01
N ALA A 169 -8.95 -13.39 11.06
CA ALA A 169 -9.76 -13.16 9.87
C ALA A 169 -9.56 -11.73 9.35
N ILE A 170 -9.28 -11.62 8.05
CA ILE A 170 -9.16 -10.34 7.35
C ILE A 170 -10.46 -10.13 6.57
N ALA A 171 -11.11 -8.98 6.76
CA ALA A 171 -12.35 -8.61 6.07
C ALA A 171 -12.08 -7.93 4.72
N HIS A 172 -10.97 -7.19 4.61
CA HIS A 172 -10.64 -6.41 3.41
C HIS A 172 -9.14 -6.32 3.15
N GLN A 173 -8.76 -6.25 1.86
CA GLN A 173 -7.40 -5.91 1.41
C GLN A 173 -7.42 -4.61 0.58
N LEU A 174 -6.73 -3.57 1.07
CA LEU A 174 -6.55 -2.31 0.36
C LEU A 174 -5.20 -2.28 -0.36
N LEU A 175 -5.22 -2.29 -1.70
CA LEU A 175 -4.03 -2.40 -2.54
C LEU A 175 -3.88 -1.14 -3.41
N LEU A 176 -3.00 -0.23 -3.01
CA LEU A 176 -2.69 0.99 -3.76
C LEU A 176 -1.50 0.72 -4.68
N TYR A 177 -1.72 0.67 -6.00
CA TYR A 177 -0.72 0.40 -7.05
C TYR A 177 0.30 -0.69 -6.64
N PRO A 178 -0.20 -1.90 -6.27
CA PRO A 178 0.62 -2.93 -5.62
C PRO A 178 1.64 -3.56 -6.57
N VAL A 179 2.79 -3.95 -6.03
CA VAL A 179 3.72 -4.88 -6.72
C VAL A 179 3.17 -6.30 -6.56
N LEU A 180 3.04 -7.08 -7.64
CA LEU A 180 2.36 -8.37 -7.60
C LEU A 180 3.01 -9.46 -8.45
N ASP A 181 3.93 -9.11 -9.33
CA ASP A 181 4.64 -10.05 -10.19
C ASP A 181 6.06 -9.56 -10.49
N SER A 182 6.91 -10.49 -10.92
CA SER A 182 8.28 -10.24 -11.38
C SER A 182 8.43 -10.54 -12.88
N ASP A 183 7.33 -10.52 -13.63
CA ASP A 183 7.34 -10.57 -15.10
C ASP A 183 7.64 -9.17 -15.67
N PHE A 184 8.92 -8.92 -15.92
CA PHE A 184 9.41 -7.63 -16.41
C PHE A 184 9.11 -7.39 -17.90
N ALA A 185 8.46 -8.33 -18.59
CA ALA A 185 8.15 -8.23 -20.02
C ALA A 185 6.74 -7.67 -20.30
N ARG A 186 5.95 -7.36 -19.27
CA ARG A 186 4.60 -6.76 -19.42
C ARG A 186 4.66 -5.43 -20.18
N SER A 187 3.59 -5.09 -20.89
CA SER A 187 3.58 -3.89 -21.73
C SER A 187 3.77 -2.61 -20.92
N SER A 188 3.18 -2.51 -19.71
CA SER A 188 3.40 -1.38 -18.81
C SER A 188 4.87 -1.20 -18.39
N TRP A 189 5.65 -2.28 -18.26
CA TRP A 189 7.07 -2.19 -17.97
C TRP A 189 7.87 -1.58 -19.14
N VAL A 190 7.42 -1.78 -20.38
CA VAL A 190 8.06 -1.18 -21.56
C VAL A 190 7.57 0.26 -21.78
N GLU A 191 6.26 0.48 -21.70
CA GLU A 191 5.62 1.80 -21.92
C GLU A 191 6.03 2.82 -20.87
N ASN A 192 6.16 2.39 -19.61
CA ASN A 192 6.45 3.23 -18.45
C ASN A 192 7.86 2.96 -17.88
N ALA A 193 8.79 2.51 -18.73
CA ALA A 193 10.11 2.06 -18.30
C ALA A 193 10.94 3.13 -17.55
N SER A 194 10.73 4.41 -17.88
CA SER A 194 11.47 5.54 -17.32
C SER A 194 10.68 6.85 -17.41
N GLY A 195 11.09 7.87 -16.65
CA GLY A 195 10.52 9.23 -16.73
C GLY A 195 9.28 9.48 -15.85
N TYR A 196 8.80 8.47 -15.11
CA TYR A 196 7.55 8.54 -14.34
C TYR A 196 7.75 8.21 -12.85
N MET A 197 8.82 8.76 -12.23
CA MET A 197 9.25 8.48 -10.84
C MET A 197 9.74 7.04 -10.63
N LEU A 198 8.88 6.03 -10.76
CA LEU A 198 9.29 4.63 -10.70
C LEU A 198 9.75 4.16 -12.08
N SER A 199 10.93 3.55 -12.16
CA SER A 199 11.44 2.96 -13.40
C SER A 199 11.47 1.44 -13.33
N SER A 200 11.45 0.78 -14.49
CA SER A 200 11.61 -0.67 -14.57
C SER A 200 12.98 -1.15 -14.09
N GLU A 201 14.02 -0.33 -14.24
CA GLU A 201 15.35 -0.65 -13.72
C GLU A 201 15.38 -0.60 -12.19
N MET A 202 14.73 0.39 -11.57
CA MET A 202 14.55 0.46 -10.12
C MET A 202 13.79 -0.75 -9.60
N MET A 203 12.68 -1.14 -10.24
CA MET A 203 11.90 -2.30 -9.79
C MET A 203 12.67 -3.62 -9.92
N GLN A 204 13.44 -3.81 -10.99
CA GLN A 204 14.37 -4.95 -11.09
C GLN A 204 15.36 -4.98 -9.92
N TRP A 205 15.89 -3.81 -9.57
CA TRP A 205 16.82 -3.69 -8.45
C TRP A 205 16.15 -3.99 -7.09
N PHE A 206 14.94 -3.48 -6.83
CA PHE A 206 14.17 -3.78 -5.61
C PHE A 206 13.87 -5.28 -5.49
N TRP A 207 13.42 -5.92 -6.57
CA TRP A 207 13.23 -7.37 -6.60
C TRP A 207 14.52 -8.14 -6.27
N ALA A 208 15.67 -7.68 -6.78
CA ALA A 208 16.96 -8.28 -6.47
C ALA A 208 17.46 -7.99 -5.03
N GLN A 209 16.91 -6.99 -4.34
CA GLN A 209 17.13 -6.81 -2.90
C GLN A 209 16.23 -7.74 -2.08
N TYR A 210 15.02 -8.02 -2.57
CA TYR A 210 14.01 -8.80 -1.86
C TYR A 210 14.17 -10.32 -2.03
N LEU A 211 14.58 -10.78 -3.21
CA LEU A 211 14.73 -12.20 -3.59
C LEU A 211 16.05 -12.46 -4.31
N ASP A 212 16.59 -13.68 -4.16
CA ASP A 212 17.79 -14.11 -4.88
C ASP A 212 17.51 -14.44 -6.36
N SER A 213 16.36 -15.06 -6.64
CA SER A 213 15.88 -15.32 -8.00
C SER A 213 14.45 -14.78 -8.17
N PRO A 214 14.28 -13.51 -8.57
CA PRO A 214 12.96 -12.94 -8.83
C PRO A 214 12.17 -13.73 -9.89
N ALA A 215 12.84 -14.34 -10.87
CA ALA A 215 12.19 -15.14 -11.92
C ALA A 215 11.40 -16.33 -11.32
N ASP A 216 11.88 -16.90 -10.22
CA ASP A 216 11.28 -18.05 -9.53
C ASP A 216 10.47 -17.62 -8.29
N ALA A 217 10.05 -16.35 -8.22
CA ALA A 217 9.33 -15.80 -7.08
C ALA A 217 8.13 -16.68 -6.69
N PRO A 218 8.05 -17.16 -5.43
CA PRO A 218 6.91 -17.93 -4.95
C PRO A 218 5.66 -17.05 -4.88
N ALA A 219 4.48 -17.67 -4.82
CA ALA A 219 3.20 -16.95 -4.78
C ALA A 219 3.07 -15.96 -3.60
N LEU A 220 3.74 -16.21 -2.47
CA LEU A 220 3.74 -15.28 -1.33
C LEU A 220 4.71 -14.10 -1.50
N ALA A 221 5.58 -14.10 -2.51
CA ALA A 221 6.35 -12.94 -2.92
C ALA A 221 5.74 -12.25 -4.16
N ALA A 222 5.18 -13.04 -5.08
CA ALA A 222 4.47 -12.58 -6.27
C ALA A 222 3.00 -13.07 -6.24
N PRO A 223 2.09 -12.39 -5.50
CA PRO A 223 0.69 -12.80 -5.34
C PRO A 223 -0.07 -13.07 -6.64
N LEU A 224 0.29 -12.40 -7.75
CA LEU A 224 -0.30 -12.66 -9.06
C LEU A 224 0.00 -14.07 -9.60
N ARG A 225 0.92 -14.81 -9.00
CA ARG A 225 1.25 -16.20 -9.36
C ARG A 225 0.55 -17.26 -8.52
N ALA A 226 -0.23 -16.88 -7.50
CA ALA A 226 -0.97 -17.84 -6.70
C ALA A 226 -1.89 -18.70 -7.58
N GLU A 227 -1.95 -20.00 -7.34
CA GLU A 227 -2.76 -20.95 -8.12
C GLU A 227 -4.24 -20.56 -8.08
N SER A 228 -4.74 -20.19 -6.90
CA SER A 228 -6.10 -19.71 -6.68
C SER A 228 -6.12 -18.43 -5.85
N LEU A 229 -7.06 -17.54 -6.18
CA LEU A 229 -7.41 -16.35 -5.40
C LEU A 229 -8.79 -16.49 -4.74
N ALA A 230 -9.45 -17.64 -4.87
CA ALA A 230 -10.74 -17.88 -4.24
C ALA A 230 -10.60 -17.86 -2.71
N GLY A 231 -11.64 -17.36 -2.03
CA GLY A 231 -11.67 -17.27 -0.57
C GLY A 231 -10.78 -16.16 0.03
N LEU A 232 -10.18 -15.30 -0.80
CA LEU A 232 -9.54 -14.07 -0.32
C LEU A 232 -10.57 -13.03 0.10
N PRO A 233 -10.21 -12.10 1.02
CA PRO A 233 -11.10 -11.03 1.44
C PRO A 233 -11.44 -10.08 0.30
N ALA A 234 -12.54 -9.34 0.47
CA ALA A 234 -12.92 -8.26 -0.43
C ALA A 234 -11.73 -7.30 -0.65
N ALA A 235 -11.62 -6.73 -1.85
CA ALA A 235 -10.46 -5.97 -2.25
C ALA A 235 -10.82 -4.58 -2.79
N THR A 236 -10.01 -3.59 -2.45
CA THR A 236 -9.90 -2.35 -3.23
C THR A 236 -8.56 -2.36 -3.95
N VAL A 237 -8.55 -2.28 -5.28
CA VAL A 237 -7.33 -2.25 -6.10
C VAL A 237 -7.29 -0.96 -6.88
N ILE A 238 -6.30 -0.12 -6.58
CA ILE A 238 -6.07 1.15 -7.28
C ILE A 238 -4.84 0.99 -8.18
N THR A 239 -4.91 1.46 -9.43
CA THR A 239 -3.80 1.43 -10.38
C THR A 239 -3.59 2.78 -11.05
N ALA A 240 -2.37 3.03 -11.53
CA ALA A 240 -1.98 4.26 -12.21
C ALA A 240 -1.60 3.97 -13.68
N GLY A 241 -1.88 4.91 -14.60
CA GLY A 241 -1.66 4.73 -16.04
C GLY A 241 -0.19 4.75 -16.45
N PHE A 242 0.59 5.63 -15.83
CA PHE A 242 2.02 5.85 -16.06
C PHE A 242 2.86 5.17 -14.97
N ASP A 243 2.56 3.91 -14.72
CA ASP A 243 3.19 3.06 -13.70
C ASP A 243 3.64 1.74 -14.36
N PRO A 244 4.91 1.30 -14.18
CA PRO A 244 5.32 -0.01 -14.66
C PRO A 244 4.49 -1.17 -14.06
N LEU A 245 3.93 -1.01 -12.85
CA LEU A 245 3.12 -2.01 -12.15
C LEU A 245 1.65 -2.04 -12.60
N ARG A 246 1.26 -1.18 -13.55
CA ARG A 246 -0.12 -1.06 -14.02
C ARG A 246 -0.73 -2.41 -14.42
N ASP A 247 -0.07 -3.14 -15.31
CA ASP A 247 -0.67 -4.33 -15.92
C ASP A 247 -0.79 -5.49 -14.92
N GLU A 248 0.13 -5.63 -13.97
CA GLU A 248 0.03 -6.65 -12.91
C GLU A 248 -1.07 -6.32 -11.90
N GLY A 249 -1.25 -5.04 -11.54
CA GLY A 249 -2.36 -4.58 -10.71
C GLY A 249 -3.73 -4.83 -11.37
N LEU A 250 -3.86 -4.49 -12.66
CA LEU A 250 -5.08 -4.75 -13.43
C LEU A 250 -5.36 -6.25 -13.55
N ALA A 251 -4.33 -7.05 -13.87
CA ALA A 251 -4.46 -8.50 -13.98
C ALA A 251 -4.91 -9.15 -12.67
N TYR A 252 -4.38 -8.71 -11.53
CA TYR A 252 -4.76 -9.24 -10.23
C TYR A 252 -6.19 -8.89 -9.83
N ALA A 253 -6.63 -7.66 -10.10
CA ALA A 253 -8.03 -7.27 -9.90
C ALA A 253 -9.00 -8.15 -10.71
N GLU A 254 -8.66 -8.43 -11.97
CA GLU A 254 -9.48 -9.33 -12.81
C GLU A 254 -9.45 -10.78 -12.32
N ARG A 255 -8.29 -11.29 -11.88
CA ARG A 255 -8.21 -12.63 -11.29
C ARG A 255 -9.01 -12.76 -9.99
N LEU A 256 -9.00 -11.75 -9.13
CA LEU A 256 -9.82 -11.71 -7.91
C LEU A 256 -11.31 -11.78 -8.25
N LYS A 257 -11.78 -10.95 -9.20
CA LYS A 257 -13.18 -10.98 -9.68
C LYS A 257 -13.55 -12.34 -10.26
N ALA A 258 -12.69 -12.91 -11.10
CA ALA A 258 -12.90 -14.22 -11.70
C ALA A 258 -12.96 -15.35 -10.66
N ALA A 259 -12.28 -15.18 -9.52
CA ALA A 259 -12.34 -16.11 -8.38
C ALA A 259 -13.54 -15.87 -7.44
N GLY A 260 -14.44 -14.93 -7.77
CA GLY A 260 -15.64 -14.62 -6.97
C GLY A 260 -15.39 -13.69 -5.78
N VAL A 261 -14.22 -13.05 -5.69
CA VAL A 261 -13.93 -12.07 -4.65
C VAL A 261 -14.64 -10.75 -4.98
N PRO A 262 -15.29 -10.08 -4.01
CA PRO A 262 -15.80 -8.72 -4.21
C PRO A 262 -14.63 -7.74 -4.43
N VAL A 263 -14.62 -7.02 -5.55
CA VAL A 263 -13.53 -6.10 -5.89
C VAL A 263 -14.06 -4.73 -6.30
N VAL A 264 -13.55 -3.69 -5.65
CA VAL A 264 -13.56 -2.30 -6.13
C VAL A 264 -12.24 -2.04 -6.84
N ALA A 265 -12.25 -1.94 -8.17
CA ALA A 265 -11.06 -1.64 -8.94
C ALA A 265 -11.18 -0.25 -9.57
N GLU A 266 -10.19 0.62 -9.34
CA GLU A 266 -10.16 1.96 -9.93
C GLU A 266 -8.81 2.22 -10.61
N HIS A 267 -8.88 2.67 -11.86
CA HIS A 267 -7.72 2.97 -12.67
C HIS A 267 -7.63 4.48 -12.89
N PHE A 268 -6.46 5.05 -12.59
CA PHE A 268 -6.16 6.47 -12.76
C PHE A 268 -5.24 6.67 -13.97
N PRO A 269 -5.81 6.79 -15.19
CA PRO A 269 -5.04 6.74 -16.44
C PRO A 269 -4.02 7.86 -16.64
N GLY A 270 -4.17 9.00 -15.96
CA GLY A 270 -3.23 10.14 -16.04
C GLY A 270 -2.19 10.19 -14.93
N MET A 271 -2.23 9.25 -13.97
CA MET A 271 -1.39 9.28 -12.75
C MET A 271 -0.15 8.40 -12.89
N ILE A 272 0.84 8.69 -12.05
CA ILE A 272 2.10 7.92 -11.88
C ILE A 272 2.03 7.04 -10.62
N HIS A 273 3.03 6.18 -10.46
CA HIS A 273 3.24 5.41 -9.23
C HIS A 273 3.34 6.35 -8.00
N GLY A 274 2.78 5.94 -6.86
CA GLY A 274 2.86 6.72 -5.61
C GLY A 274 1.87 7.89 -5.49
N PHE A 275 1.01 8.14 -6.49
CA PHE A 275 0.17 9.34 -6.54
C PHE A 275 -0.79 9.50 -5.35
N ALA A 276 -1.22 8.41 -4.70
CA ALA A 276 -2.15 8.48 -3.57
C ALA A 276 -1.51 9.13 -2.33
N SER A 277 -0.18 9.12 -2.22
CA SER A 277 0.56 9.80 -1.16
C SER A 277 0.75 11.30 -1.42
N MET A 278 0.45 11.79 -2.63
CA MET A 278 0.68 13.19 -3.04
C MET A 278 -0.46 14.14 -2.63
N LEU A 279 -0.88 14.02 -1.36
CA LEU A 279 -2.01 14.74 -0.78
C LEU A 279 -1.74 16.25 -0.74
N GLY A 280 -2.75 17.03 -1.13
CA GLY A 280 -2.65 18.48 -1.32
C GLY A 280 -1.90 18.92 -2.57
N MET A 281 -1.26 18.00 -3.29
CA MET A 281 -0.63 18.27 -4.59
C MET A 281 -1.53 17.86 -5.76
N LEU A 282 -2.20 16.69 -5.65
CA LEU A 282 -3.06 16.13 -6.70
C LEU A 282 -4.47 15.89 -6.16
N PRO A 283 -5.52 16.45 -6.78
CA PRO A 283 -6.91 16.12 -6.44
C PRO A 283 -7.21 14.62 -6.54
N GLN A 284 -6.50 13.91 -7.43
CA GLN A 284 -6.64 12.46 -7.62
C GLN A 284 -6.17 11.66 -6.40
N ALA A 285 -5.26 12.20 -5.58
CA ALA A 285 -4.88 11.57 -4.33
C ALA A 285 -6.07 11.49 -3.36
N ASP A 286 -6.83 12.58 -3.23
CA ASP A 286 -8.05 12.62 -2.42
C ASP A 286 -9.14 11.68 -2.96
N VAL A 287 -9.28 11.59 -4.30
CA VAL A 287 -10.21 10.63 -4.92
C VAL A 287 -9.80 9.20 -4.60
N ALA A 288 -8.51 8.85 -4.69
CA ALA A 288 -8.01 7.52 -4.35
C ALA A 288 -8.24 7.17 -2.87
N VAL A 289 -7.98 8.11 -1.95
CA VAL A 289 -8.30 7.94 -0.52
C VAL A 289 -9.81 7.78 -0.32
N GLY A 290 -10.64 8.55 -1.02
CA GLY A 290 -12.10 8.39 -0.98
C GLY A 290 -12.56 7.01 -1.46
N THR A 291 -11.92 6.45 -2.49
CA THR A 291 -12.19 5.10 -2.99
C THR A 291 -11.77 4.03 -1.99
N ALA A 292 -10.60 4.18 -1.38
CA ALA A 292 -10.15 3.33 -0.27
C ALA A 292 -11.15 3.36 0.89
N ALA A 293 -11.61 4.55 1.27
CA ALA A 293 -12.60 4.74 2.33
C ALA A 293 -13.93 4.04 2.05
N ARG A 294 -14.47 4.18 0.82
CA ARG A 294 -15.70 3.49 0.43
C ARG A 294 -15.57 1.97 0.53
N GLY A 295 -14.45 1.41 0.06
CA GLY A 295 -14.20 -0.03 0.13
C GLY A 295 -14.10 -0.54 1.57
N LEU A 296 -13.29 0.12 2.41
CA LEU A 296 -13.11 -0.26 3.81
C LEU A 296 -14.40 -0.14 4.63
N ARG A 297 -15.15 0.97 4.46
CA ARG A 297 -16.43 1.15 5.17
C ARG A 297 -17.47 0.10 4.76
N ALA A 298 -17.52 -0.24 3.47
CA ALA A 298 -18.40 -1.30 2.99
C ALA A 298 -18.03 -2.67 3.59
N ALA A 299 -16.73 -3.00 3.65
CA ALA A 299 -16.28 -4.26 4.23
C ALA A 299 -16.50 -4.37 5.75
N PHE A 300 -16.53 -3.25 6.45
CA PHE A 300 -16.83 -3.18 7.89
C PHE A 300 -18.28 -2.87 8.23
N GLU A 301 -19.16 -2.80 7.22
CA GLU A 301 -20.58 -2.45 7.38
C GLU A 301 -20.80 -1.14 8.15
N ILE A 302 -19.90 -0.16 7.98
CA ILE A 302 -20.02 1.17 8.58
C ILE A 302 -20.98 1.98 7.70
N ASP A 303 -22.10 2.43 8.28
CA ASP A 303 -23.14 3.22 7.61
C ASP A 303 -22.54 4.27 6.67
N GLN A 304 -23.05 4.35 5.44
CA GLN A 304 -22.59 5.35 4.47
C GLN A 304 -23.02 6.74 4.93
N ILE A 305 -22.16 7.43 5.68
CA ILE A 305 -22.21 8.89 5.74
C ILE A 305 -21.81 9.37 4.34
N PRO A 306 -22.64 10.17 3.65
CA PRO A 306 -22.29 10.64 2.31
C PRO A 306 -20.99 11.46 2.38
N TYR A 307 -19.91 10.89 1.85
CA TYR A 307 -18.70 11.64 1.54
C TYR A 307 -19.10 12.70 0.50
N PRO A 308 -18.76 14.00 0.69
CA PRO A 308 -19.15 15.02 -0.27
C PRO A 308 -18.61 14.62 -1.65
N PRO A 309 -19.43 14.69 -2.71
CA PRO A 309 -18.95 14.39 -4.04
C PRO A 309 -17.77 15.32 -4.34
N ALA A 310 -16.68 14.76 -4.89
CA ALA A 310 -15.62 15.55 -5.48
C ALA A 310 -16.28 16.58 -6.39
N THR A 311 -16.10 17.87 -6.08
CA THR A 311 -16.58 18.94 -6.94
C THR A 311 -16.05 18.66 -8.33
N ALA A 312 -16.96 18.39 -9.26
CA ALA A 312 -16.63 18.21 -10.67
C ALA A 312 -15.80 19.41 -11.10
N ILE A 313 -14.52 19.19 -11.38
CA ILE A 313 -13.70 20.16 -12.07
C ILE A 313 -14.20 20.12 -13.52
N CYS A 314 -15.05 21.09 -13.86
CA CYS A 314 -15.37 21.44 -15.24
C CYS A 314 -14.14 22.01 -15.95
#